data_AF-A0A941QQT8-F1
#
_entry.id   AF-A0A941QQT8-F1
#
_cell.length_a   1.000
_cell.length_b   1.000
_cell.length_c   1.000
_cell.angle_alpha   90.00
_cell.angle_beta   90.00
_cell.angle_gamma   90.00
#
_symmetry.space_group_name_H-M   'P 1'
#
loop_
_entity.id
_entity.type
_entity.pdbx_description
1 polymer ?
#
loop_
_entity_poly.entity_id
_entity_poly.type
_entity_poly.pdbx_seq_one_letter_code
_entity_poly.pdbx_strand_id
1 'polypeptide(L)'
;MTLRVQSIREAYAVLGVEPCAGFPAAKTAFRERVKQLHPDQTPPTPDTLSELADIVAAIRYLESHRPACLEVEISAFDAEMGVTRALKFGDKPIIVRIPAGVQSGAEIGAVGEDDVRVTVNVKADVKRPREVDYGLMNDQLDDFVAEFSRPSAISRLARWIRKSQSAA
;
A
#
# COMPACT_ATOMS: atom_id res chain seq x y z
N MET A 1 6.12 -11.52 34.74
CA MET A 1 4.96 -11.40 33.83
C MET A 1 5.48 -11.76 32.46
N THR A 2 5.12 -12.93 31.91
CA THR A 2 5.50 -13.28 30.53
C THR A 2 4.81 -12.31 29.59
N LEU A 3 5.59 -11.59 28.78
CA LEU A 3 5.02 -10.66 27.80
C LEU A 3 4.35 -11.51 26.73
N ARG A 4 3.01 -11.54 26.72
CA ARG A 4 2.30 -12.00 25.53
C ARG A 4 2.47 -10.92 24.48
N VAL A 5 3.37 -11.15 23.54
CA VAL A 5 3.50 -10.35 22.32
C VAL A 5 2.14 -10.28 21.64
N GLN A 6 1.57 -9.08 21.50
CA GLN A 6 0.23 -8.90 20.92
C GLN A 6 0.25 -8.25 19.54
N SER A 7 1.40 -7.70 19.13
CA SER A 7 1.57 -7.09 17.82
C SER A 7 2.90 -7.46 17.17
N ILE A 8 2.96 -7.37 15.84
CA ILE A 8 4.20 -7.59 15.07
C ILE A 8 5.29 -6.62 15.51
N ARG A 9 4.94 -5.35 15.72
CA ARG A 9 5.90 -4.33 16.14
C ARG A 9 6.58 -4.69 17.46
N GLU A 10 5.80 -5.15 18.44
CA GLU A 10 6.34 -5.65 19.71
C GLU A 10 7.24 -6.87 19.50
N ALA A 11 6.83 -7.83 18.66
CA ALA A 11 7.61 -9.02 18.37
C ALA A 11 9.01 -8.69 17.84
N TYR A 12 9.07 -7.76 16.88
CA TYR A 12 10.33 -7.25 16.33
C TYR A 12 11.16 -6.47 17.36
N ALA A 13 10.51 -5.68 18.21
CA ALA A 13 11.17 -4.93 19.29
C ALA A 13 11.81 -5.86 20.33
N VAL A 14 11.15 -6.97 20.71
CA VAL A 14 11.73 -7.98 21.62
C VAL A 14 13.00 -8.61 21.03
N LEU A 15 13.02 -8.84 19.72
CA LEU A 15 14.19 -9.36 19.01
C LEU A 15 15.27 -8.30 18.74
N GLY A 16 14.96 -7.01 18.93
CA GLY A 16 15.87 -5.89 18.66
C GLY A 16 16.10 -5.64 17.16
N VAL A 17 15.11 -5.98 16.32
CA VAL A 17 15.19 -5.86 14.86
C VAL A 17 14.12 -4.88 14.38
N GLU A 18 14.39 -4.10 13.33
CA GLU A 18 13.37 -3.25 12.72
C GLU A 18 12.29 -4.10 12.01
N PRO A 19 11.00 -3.73 12.09
CA PRO A 19 9.94 -4.57 11.52
C PRO A 19 10.02 -4.72 10.00
N CYS A 20 10.65 -3.77 9.31
CA CYS A 20 10.86 -3.84 7.87
C CYS A 20 12.16 -4.55 7.43
N ALA A 21 13.03 -4.96 8.38
CA ALA A 21 14.18 -5.80 8.07
C ALA A 21 13.78 -7.23 7.62
N GLY A 22 12.50 -7.57 7.79
CA GLY A 22 11.92 -8.81 7.32
C GLY A 22 12.14 -10.00 8.25
N PHE A 23 11.42 -11.07 7.97
CA PHE A 23 11.44 -12.28 8.77
C PHE A 23 12.80 -13.02 8.80
N PRO A 24 13.62 -13.04 7.73
CA PRO A 24 14.96 -13.62 7.78
C PRO A 24 15.87 -12.94 8.81
N ALA A 25 15.84 -11.60 8.90
CA ALA A 25 16.62 -10.84 9.88
C ALA A 25 16.18 -11.18 11.31
N ALA A 26 14.87 -11.30 11.56
CA ALA A 26 14.33 -11.74 12.85
C ALA A 26 14.83 -13.15 13.24
N LYS A 27 14.90 -14.10 12.29
CA LYS A 27 15.47 -15.44 12.56
C LYS A 27 16.94 -15.39 12.92
N THR A 28 17.73 -14.54 12.26
CA THR A 28 19.15 -14.38 12.57
C THR A 28 19.34 -13.83 13.98
N ALA A 29 18.65 -12.73 14.32
CA ALA A 29 18.70 -12.13 15.66
C ALA A 29 18.23 -13.11 16.76
N PHE A 30 17.16 -13.86 16.50
CA PHE A 30 16.69 -14.93 17.39
C PHE A 30 17.80 -15.95 17.67
N ARG A 31 18.49 -16.46 16.63
CA ARG A 31 19.56 -17.44 16.79
C ARG A 31 20.74 -16.90 17.57
N GLU A 32 21.12 -15.65 17.34
CA GLU A 32 22.22 -14.99 18.06
C GLU A 32 21.89 -14.83 19.54
N ARG A 33 20.67 -14.38 19.85
CA ARG A 33 20.25 -14.14 21.23
C ARG A 33 20.04 -15.44 22.01
N VAL A 34 19.48 -16.47 21.37
CA VAL A 34 19.36 -17.81 21.97
C VAL A 34 20.73 -18.41 22.26
N LYS A 35 21.73 -18.22 21.38
CA LYS A 35 23.11 -18.69 21.66
C LYS A 35 23.65 -18.04 22.93
N GLN A 36 23.49 -16.72 23.08
CA GLN A 36 23.97 -15.97 24.25
C GLN A 36 23.25 -16.36 25.55
N LEU A 37 21.94 -16.58 25.49
CA LEU A 37 21.10 -16.88 26.65
C LEU A 37 20.92 -18.38 26.92
N HIS A 38 21.57 -19.27 26.15
CA HIS A 38 21.39 -20.71 26.30
C HIS A 38 21.85 -21.18 27.69
N PRO A 39 21.11 -22.09 28.37
CA PRO A 39 21.48 -22.60 29.70
C PRO A 39 22.88 -23.23 29.79
N ASP A 40 23.40 -23.74 28.66
CA ASP A 40 24.75 -24.31 28.59
C ASP A 40 25.85 -23.22 28.60
N GLN A 41 25.54 -21.99 28.19
CA GLN A 41 26.50 -20.86 28.15
C GLN A 41 26.31 -19.90 29.33
N THR A 42 25.06 -19.63 29.67
CA THR A 42 24.68 -18.68 30.72
C THR A 42 23.84 -19.40 31.77
N PRO A 43 24.16 -19.29 33.09
CA PRO A 43 23.40 -19.95 34.13
C PRO A 43 21.91 -19.57 34.07
N PRO A 44 20.98 -20.55 34.21
CA PRO A 44 19.54 -20.30 34.10
C PRO A 44 19.00 -19.61 35.36
N THR A 45 19.05 -18.29 35.39
CA THR A 45 18.36 -17.45 36.38
C THR A 45 16.91 -17.17 35.95
N PRO A 46 16.00 -16.80 36.87
CA PRO A 46 14.64 -16.43 36.51
C PRO A 46 14.55 -15.37 35.39
N ASP A 47 15.48 -14.42 35.38
CA ASP A 47 15.53 -13.35 34.38
C ASP A 47 15.92 -13.89 33.00
N THR A 48 16.98 -14.70 32.92
CA THR A 48 17.41 -15.30 31.64
C THR A 48 16.34 -16.20 31.03
N LEU A 49 15.61 -16.94 31.87
CA LEU A 49 14.49 -17.78 31.45
C LEU A 49 13.30 -16.95 30.96
N SER A 50 13.03 -15.81 31.61
CA SER A 50 11.98 -14.88 31.16
C SER A 50 12.32 -14.29 29.80
N GLU A 51 13.56 -13.81 29.60
CA GLU A 51 14.02 -13.28 28.32
C GLU A 51 13.94 -14.33 27.21
N LEU A 52 14.39 -15.56 27.49
CA LEU A 52 14.32 -16.66 26.52
C LEU A 52 12.87 -16.98 26.15
N ALA A 53 11.95 -16.99 27.14
CA ALA A 53 10.52 -17.21 26.89
C ALA A 53 9.92 -16.10 26.01
N ASP A 54 10.26 -14.83 26.25
CA ASP A 54 9.77 -13.70 25.47
C ASP A 54 10.29 -13.74 24.02
N ILE A 55 11.56 -14.07 23.82
CA ILE A 55 12.19 -14.21 22.49
C ILE A 55 11.54 -15.37 21.70
N VAL A 56 11.26 -16.49 22.35
CA VAL A 56 10.55 -17.64 21.74
C VAL A 56 9.10 -17.28 21.40
N ALA A 57 8.40 -16.56 22.28
CA ALA A 57 7.05 -16.09 22.02
C ALA A 57 7.02 -15.15 20.81
N ALA A 58 7.98 -14.22 20.71
CA ALA A 58 8.10 -13.29 19.60
C ALA A 58 8.28 -14.00 18.26
N ILE A 59 9.22 -14.96 18.15
CA ILE A 59 9.47 -15.62 16.86
C ILE A 59 8.28 -16.48 16.41
N ARG A 60 7.59 -17.15 17.35
CA ARG A 60 6.38 -17.92 17.07
C ARG A 60 5.24 -17.03 16.58
N TYR A 61 5.09 -15.86 17.18
CA TYR A 61 4.12 -14.87 16.75
C TYR A 61 4.40 -14.43 15.31
N LEU A 62 5.66 -14.11 14.98
CA LEU A 62 6.06 -13.75 13.61
C LEU A 62 5.87 -14.89 12.59
N GLU A 63 6.12 -16.14 12.99
CA GLU A 63 5.87 -17.32 12.14
C GLU A 63 4.39 -17.49 11.78
N SER A 64 3.50 -17.14 12.70
CA SER A 64 2.06 -17.28 12.52
C SER A 64 1.48 -16.20 11.60
N HIS A 65 1.98 -14.97 11.71
CA HIS A 65 1.44 -13.77 11.04
C HIS A 65 2.16 -13.45 9.70
N ARG A 66 3.40 -13.93 9.52
CA ARG A 66 4.21 -13.73 8.29
C ARG A 66 4.21 -12.27 7.80
N PRO A 67 4.81 -11.35 8.58
CA PRO A 67 4.85 -9.93 8.22
C PRO A 67 5.47 -9.72 6.83
N ALA A 68 4.85 -8.85 6.04
CA ALA A 68 5.32 -8.48 4.72
C ALA A 68 5.68 -7.00 4.67
N CYS A 69 6.76 -6.72 3.94
CA CYS A 69 7.27 -5.38 3.72
C CYS A 69 7.24 -5.13 2.22
N LEU A 70 6.46 -4.14 1.80
CA LEU A 70 6.30 -3.78 0.40
C LEU A 70 6.84 -2.39 0.18
N GLU A 71 7.28 -2.11 -1.03
CA GLU A 71 7.66 -0.77 -1.43
C GLU A 71 6.65 -0.24 -2.44
N VAL A 72 6.27 1.03 -2.29
CA VAL A 72 5.41 1.72 -3.25
C VAL A 72 6.11 2.98 -3.73
N GLU A 73 6.16 3.13 -5.04
CA GLU A 73 6.62 4.37 -5.65
C GLU A 73 5.44 5.29 -5.94
N ILE A 74 5.55 6.55 -5.51
CA ILE A 74 4.56 7.61 -5.78
C ILE A 74 5.24 8.85 -6.35
N SER A 75 4.48 9.69 -7.04
CA SER A 75 4.97 10.99 -7.51
C SER A 75 5.07 11.99 -6.34
N ALA A 76 5.88 13.03 -6.51
CA ALA A 76 5.93 14.16 -5.58
C ALA A 76 4.54 14.80 -5.39
N PHE A 77 3.75 14.92 -6.45
CA PHE A 77 2.38 15.43 -6.36
C PHE A 77 1.44 14.55 -5.53
N ASP A 78 1.46 13.22 -5.76
CA ASP A 78 0.69 12.26 -4.97
C ASP A 78 1.12 12.31 -3.49
N ALA A 79 2.41 12.54 -3.22
CA ALA A 79 2.94 12.69 -1.87
C ALA A 79 2.46 13.97 -1.20
N GLU A 80 2.44 15.10 -1.92
CA GLU A 80 1.96 16.40 -1.43
C GLU A 80 0.46 16.37 -1.11
N MET A 81 -0.36 15.80 -2.00
CA MET A 81 -1.82 15.79 -1.87
C MET A 81 -2.35 14.61 -1.02
N GLY A 82 -1.57 13.54 -0.91
CA GLY A 82 -2.02 12.27 -0.37
C GLY A 82 -2.82 11.46 -1.39
N VAL A 83 -2.74 10.14 -1.30
CA VAL A 83 -3.40 9.23 -2.24
C VAL A 83 -3.78 7.91 -1.57
N THR A 84 -4.88 7.30 -2.01
CA THR A 84 -5.18 5.91 -1.67
C THR A 84 -4.79 5.02 -2.84
N ARG A 85 -3.91 4.04 -2.60
CA ARG A 85 -3.41 3.11 -3.62
C ARG A 85 -3.84 1.69 -3.29
N ALA A 86 -4.26 0.95 -4.31
CA ALA A 86 -4.41 -0.50 -4.22
C ALA A 86 -3.09 -1.15 -4.67
N LEU A 87 -2.43 -1.87 -3.76
CA LEU A 87 -1.25 -2.69 -4.06
C LEU A 87 -1.66 -4.16 -4.15
N LYS A 88 -0.82 -4.98 -4.75
CA LYS A 88 -1.00 -6.44 -4.77
C LYS A 88 0.01 -7.08 -3.85
N PHE A 89 -0.46 -7.96 -2.97
CA PHE A 89 0.38 -8.85 -2.18
C PHE A 89 -0.01 -10.30 -2.49
N GLY A 90 0.82 -10.98 -3.28
CA GLY A 90 0.41 -12.24 -3.91
C GLY A 90 -0.83 -12.03 -4.79
N ASP A 91 -1.88 -12.80 -4.52
CA ASP A 91 -3.17 -12.70 -5.23
C ASP A 91 -4.18 -11.76 -4.56
N LYS A 92 -3.87 -11.23 -3.36
CA LYS A 92 -4.77 -10.37 -2.59
C LYS A 92 -4.51 -8.88 -2.90
N PRO A 93 -5.52 -8.11 -3.32
CA PRO A 93 -5.39 -6.66 -3.36
C PRO A 93 -5.44 -6.10 -1.93
N ILE A 94 -4.50 -5.24 -1.60
CA ILE A 94 -4.42 -4.52 -0.32
C ILE A 94 -4.58 -3.03 -0.59
N ILE A 95 -5.28 -2.32 0.30
CA ILE A 95 -5.49 -0.87 0.17
C ILE A 95 -4.55 -0.17 1.14
N VAL A 96 -3.86 0.86 0.66
CA VAL A 96 -2.93 1.66 1.45
C VAL A 96 -3.34 3.12 1.35
N ARG A 97 -3.50 3.76 2.52
CA ARG A 97 -3.80 5.20 2.61
C ARG A 97 -2.50 5.94 2.85
N ILE A 98 -2.07 6.69 1.85
CA ILE A 98 -0.86 7.51 1.89
C ILE A 98 -1.28 8.94 2.23
N PRO A 99 -0.90 9.47 3.41
CA PRO A 99 -1.29 10.81 3.82
C PRO A 99 -0.58 11.90 3.00
N ALA A 100 -1.18 13.08 2.96
CA ALA A 100 -0.58 14.29 2.38
C ALA A 100 0.71 14.67 3.11
N GLY A 101 1.71 15.15 2.37
CA GLY A 101 3.03 15.52 2.86
C GLY A 101 3.93 14.33 3.25
N VAL A 102 3.64 13.11 2.79
CA VAL A 102 4.47 11.94 3.11
C VAL A 102 5.88 12.10 2.52
N GLN A 103 6.89 11.68 3.27
CA GLN A 103 8.28 11.70 2.82
C GLN A 103 8.73 10.34 2.30
N SER A 104 9.76 10.32 1.45
CA SER A 104 10.40 9.08 1.04
C SER A 104 11.01 8.36 2.24
N GLY A 105 10.86 7.04 2.31
CA GLY A 105 11.23 6.21 3.45
C GLY A 105 10.16 6.11 4.54
N ALA A 106 9.02 6.82 4.43
CA ALA A 106 7.94 6.70 5.40
C ALA A 106 7.31 5.30 5.35
N GLU A 107 7.10 4.71 6.53
CA GLU A 107 6.45 3.41 6.67
C GLU A 107 4.97 3.58 7.07
N ILE A 108 4.09 2.92 6.35
CA ILE A 108 2.64 2.97 6.57
C ILE A 108 2.05 1.55 6.58
N GLY A 109 0.98 1.36 7.36
CA GLY A 109 0.26 0.10 7.41
C GLY A 109 -0.73 -0.04 6.26
N ALA A 110 -0.93 -1.27 5.78
CA ALA A 110 -2.05 -1.57 4.90
C ALA A 110 -3.37 -1.53 5.69
N VAL A 111 -4.43 -1.06 5.06
CA VAL A 111 -5.75 -0.96 5.69
C VAL A 111 -6.35 -2.35 5.87
N GLY A 112 -6.66 -2.71 7.11
CA GLY A 112 -7.28 -3.99 7.46
C GLY A 112 -6.32 -5.18 7.43
N GLU A 113 -5.01 -4.92 7.36
CA GLU A 113 -3.97 -5.95 7.35
C GLU A 113 -2.82 -5.49 8.25
N ASP A 114 -2.86 -5.93 9.51
CA ASP A 114 -1.85 -5.56 10.52
C ASP A 114 -0.46 -6.14 10.20
N ASP A 115 -0.43 -7.17 9.34
CA ASP A 115 0.77 -7.91 8.97
C ASP A 115 1.51 -7.32 7.77
N VAL A 116 0.95 -6.29 7.12
CA VAL A 116 1.56 -5.69 5.93
C VAL A 116 1.96 -4.25 6.19
N ARG A 117 3.26 -3.98 6.03
CA ARG A 117 3.83 -2.64 6.06
C ARG A 117 4.35 -2.24 4.69
N VAL A 118 4.24 -0.96 4.39
CA VAL A 118 4.57 -0.40 3.09
C VAL A 118 5.50 0.79 3.28
N THR A 119 6.66 0.74 2.64
CA THR A 119 7.63 1.84 2.57
C THR A 119 7.35 2.68 1.34
N VAL A 120 7.18 3.98 1.53
CA VAL A 120 6.89 4.93 0.45
C VAL A 120 8.17 5.48 -0.15
N ASN A 121 8.34 5.36 -1.46
CA ASN A 121 9.42 5.97 -2.23
C ASN A 121 8.87 7.09 -3.10
N VAL A 122 9.22 8.35 -2.78
CA VAL A 122 8.74 9.52 -3.52
C VAL A 122 9.69 9.81 -4.67
N LYS A 123 9.19 9.70 -5.90
CA LYS A 123 9.94 10.07 -7.11
C LYS A 123 9.71 11.53 -7.45
N ALA A 124 10.80 12.25 -7.72
CA ALA A 124 10.72 13.57 -8.33
C ALA A 124 9.98 13.46 -9.68
N ASP A 125 9.02 14.34 -9.91
CA ASP A 125 8.15 14.26 -11.07
C ASP A 125 8.94 14.58 -12.35
N VAL A 126 9.10 13.61 -13.26
CA VAL A 126 9.91 13.77 -14.47
C VAL A 126 9.11 14.40 -15.63
N LYS A 127 7.77 14.39 -15.58
CA LYS A 127 6.95 15.05 -16.61
C LYS A 127 5.66 15.59 -15.99
N ARG A 128 5.58 16.91 -15.86
CA ARG A 128 4.27 17.57 -15.93
C ARG A 128 3.66 17.19 -17.29
N PRO A 129 2.44 16.63 -17.36
CA PRO A 129 1.61 16.90 -18.52
C PRO A 129 1.60 18.41 -18.67
N ARG A 130 2.06 18.91 -19.82
CA ARG A 130 2.05 20.33 -20.14
C ARG A 130 0.64 20.82 -19.80
N GLU A 131 0.54 21.85 -18.96
CA GLU A 131 -0.73 22.47 -18.59
C GLU A 131 -1.52 22.65 -19.88
N VAL A 132 -2.58 21.86 -20.03
CA VAL A 132 -3.38 21.90 -21.25
C VAL A 132 -4.15 23.20 -21.12
N ASP A 133 -3.76 24.19 -21.90
CA ASP A 133 -4.50 25.44 -21.99
C ASP A 133 -5.87 25.12 -22.61
N TYR A 134 -6.84 24.84 -21.73
CA TYR A 134 -8.23 24.60 -22.10
C TYR A 134 -8.86 25.80 -22.83
N GLY A 135 -8.23 26.99 -22.76
CA GLY A 135 -8.70 28.18 -23.46
C GLY A 135 -8.64 28.06 -24.99
N LEU A 136 -7.76 27.22 -25.53
CA LEU A 136 -7.64 26.99 -26.98
C LEU A 136 -8.53 25.85 -27.51
N MET A 137 -9.23 25.12 -26.63
CA MET A 137 -10.07 23.97 -27.02
C MET A 137 -11.58 24.22 -26.91
N ASN A 138 -12.03 25.35 -26.38
CA ASN A 138 -13.47 25.63 -26.28
C ASN A 138 -14.14 25.69 -27.66
N ASP A 139 -13.54 26.37 -28.64
CA ASP A 139 -14.09 26.44 -30.00
C ASP A 139 -14.13 25.05 -30.67
N GLN A 140 -13.09 24.24 -30.48
CA GLN A 140 -13.03 22.88 -31.04
C GLN A 140 -14.01 21.91 -30.35
N LEU A 141 -14.23 22.08 -29.04
CA LEU A 141 -15.18 21.28 -28.28
C LEU A 141 -16.62 21.66 -28.62
N ASP A 142 -16.91 22.95 -28.74
CA ASP A 142 -18.22 23.45 -29.15
C ASP A 142 -18.55 23.03 -30.58
N ASP A 143 -17.59 23.09 -31.50
CA ASP A 143 -17.73 22.57 -32.86
C ASP A 143 -17.95 21.05 -32.90
N PHE A 144 -17.22 20.30 -32.07
CA PHE A 144 -17.39 18.86 -31.94
C PHE A 144 -18.77 18.51 -31.37
N VAL A 145 -19.20 19.17 -30.30
CA VAL A 145 -20.52 18.95 -29.67
C VAL A 145 -21.63 19.33 -30.65
N ALA A 146 -21.48 20.42 -31.40
CA ALA A 146 -22.43 20.82 -32.44
C ALA A 146 -22.50 19.79 -33.58
N GLU A 147 -21.37 19.26 -34.04
CA GLU A 147 -21.32 18.23 -35.09
C GLU A 147 -21.90 16.89 -34.62
N PHE A 148 -21.54 16.46 -33.41
CA PHE A 148 -21.99 15.19 -32.85
C PHE A 148 -23.48 15.21 -32.46
N SER A 149 -24.02 16.39 -32.11
CA SER A 149 -25.43 16.58 -31.77
C SER A 149 -26.33 16.77 -32.99
N ARG A 150 -25.76 16.97 -34.20
CA ARG A 150 -26.56 17.03 -35.43
C ARG A 150 -27.23 15.67 -35.65
N PRO A 151 -28.56 15.62 -35.84
CA PRO A 151 -29.22 14.39 -36.23
C PRO A 151 -28.58 13.92 -37.55
N SER A 152 -27.98 12.74 -37.55
CA SER A 152 -27.36 12.19 -38.76
C SER A 152 -28.39 12.14 -39.90
N ALA A 153 -27.92 12.15 -41.15
CA ALA A 153 -28.82 12.03 -42.31
C ALA A 153 -29.72 10.79 -42.21
N ILE A 154 -29.20 9.70 -41.68
CA ILE A 154 -29.93 8.46 -41.39
C ILE A 154 -30.97 8.67 -40.29
N SER A 155 -30.64 9.38 -39.21
CA SER A 155 -31.59 9.70 -38.12
C SER A 155 -32.72 10.63 -38.59
N ARG A 156 -32.44 11.57 -39.50
CA ARG A 156 -33.45 12.43 -40.14
C ARG A 156 -34.35 11.62 -41.07
N LEU A 157 -33.78 10.76 -41.90
CA LEU A 157 -34.52 9.86 -42.79
C LEU A 157 -35.44 8.92 -42.00
N ALA A 158 -34.92 8.28 -40.94
CA ALA A 158 -35.71 7.41 -40.06
C ALA A 158 -36.85 8.16 -39.34
N ARG A 159 -36.68 9.46 -39.06
CA ARG A 159 -37.75 10.30 -38.48
C ARG A 159 -38.81 10.67 -39.53
N TRP A 160 -38.39 10.96 -40.76
CA TRP A 160 -39.29 11.22 -41.89
C TRP A 160 -40.15 10.00 -42.25
N ILE A 161 -39.54 8.81 -42.35
CA ILE A 161 -40.25 7.56 -42.65
C ILE A 161 -41.30 7.23 -41.57
N ARG A 162 -40.95 7.40 -40.29
CA ARG A 162 -41.91 7.21 -39.19
C ARG A 162 -43.07 8.21 -39.28
N LYS A 163 -42.79 9.49 -39.55
CA LYS A 163 -43.83 10.52 -39.72
C LYS A 163 -44.77 10.22 -40.89
N SER A 164 -44.27 9.66 -42.00
CA SER A 164 -45.12 9.29 -43.14
C SER A 164 -46.01 8.08 -42.88
N GLN A 165 -45.58 7.15 -42.01
CA GLN A 165 -46.38 5.97 -41.66
C GLN A 165 -47.43 6.26 -40.59
N SER A 166 -47.23 7.26 -39.73
CA SER A 166 -48.21 7.68 -38.72
C SER A 166 -49.34 8.56 -39.27
N ALA A 167 -49.32 8.89 -40.56
CA ALA A 167 -50.30 9.74 -41.24
C ALA A 167 -51.26 8.94 -42.16
N ALA A 168 -51.20 7.61 -42.12
CA ALA A 168 -52.12 6.67 -42.77
C ALA A 168 -52.91 5.91 -41.69
#